data_AF-A0A1E4FKG0-F1
#
_entry.id   AF-A0A1E4FKG0-F1
#
_cell.length_a   1.000
_cell.length_b   1.000
_cell.length_c   1.000
_cell.angle_alpha   90.00
_cell.angle_beta   90.00
_cell.angle_gamma   90.00
#
_symmetry.space_group_name_H-M   'P 1'
#
loop_
_entity.id
_entity.type
_entity.pdbx_description
1 polymer ?
#
loop_
_entity_poly.entity_id
_entity_poly.type
_entity_poly.pdbx_seq_one_letter_code
_entity_poly.pdbx_strand_id
1 'polypeptide(L)'
;MRNAARRNEAADFDLTIYVDGSAAQAPRPTKLPSGPVAPVSVGSGPDYWQVQGLGSDTLNVRSGPSTGNLVIGTVRNGDTLRNFGCTTNGSTRWCQVETPRGQRGWVAGRYLHESFGQPTTLPSNMAPRPLPQPVQQPRPVPANPTPDAVSTSDMPRFCAGEASARFGVRPTEITVNSVLSLPNNYVVQGWFDQADGNTQFFNCYFGLDGSFQYVT
;
A
#
# COMPACT_ATOMS: atom_id res chain seq x y z
N MET A 1 -13.27 -33.06 40.79
CA MET A 1 -12.00 -32.41 40.35
C MET A 1 -12.39 -31.10 39.66
N ARG A 2 -11.92 -29.94 40.14
CA ARG A 2 -12.34 -28.60 39.65
C ARG A 2 -11.24 -28.03 38.73
N ASN A 3 -11.65 -27.46 37.59
CA ASN A 3 -10.77 -27.01 36.49
C ASN A 3 -9.77 -25.90 36.90
N ALA A 4 -8.56 -25.95 36.33
CA ALA A 4 -7.35 -25.18 36.67
C ALA A 4 -7.46 -23.64 36.54
N ALA A 5 -8.52 -23.12 35.91
CA ALA A 5 -8.65 -21.70 35.56
C ALA A 5 -8.71 -20.71 36.74
N ARG A 6 -8.86 -21.16 38.01
CA ARG A 6 -8.94 -20.26 39.18
C ARG A 6 -7.60 -20.03 39.90
N ARG A 7 -6.49 -20.64 39.48
CA ARG A 7 -5.23 -20.60 40.23
C ARG A 7 -4.16 -19.65 39.71
N ASN A 8 -4.45 -18.82 38.70
CA ASN A 8 -3.42 -18.01 38.03
C ASN A 8 -2.25 -18.87 37.49
N GLU A 9 -2.49 -20.17 37.27
CA GLU A 9 -1.56 -21.08 36.60
C GLU A 9 -1.51 -20.68 35.11
N ALA A 10 -0.40 -20.07 34.70
CA ALA A 10 -0.07 -19.89 33.29
C ALA A 10 0.63 -21.15 32.78
N ALA A 11 0.34 -21.54 31.55
CA ALA A 11 1.08 -22.55 30.82
C ALA A 11 1.84 -21.87 29.69
N ASP A 12 3.13 -22.17 29.58
CA ASP A 12 3.95 -21.75 28.46
C ASP A 12 3.66 -22.66 27.27
N PHE A 13 3.32 -22.05 26.14
CA PHE A 13 3.11 -22.74 24.88
C PHE A 13 4.03 -22.12 23.83
N ASP A 14 4.58 -22.97 22.96
CA ASP A 14 5.25 -22.53 21.76
C ASP A 14 4.38 -22.90 20.56
N LEU A 15 3.97 -21.88 19.79
CA LEU A 15 3.16 -22.03 18.60
C LEU A 15 4.00 -21.61 17.39
N THR A 16 4.49 -22.59 16.64
CA THR A 16 5.16 -22.34 15.37
C THR A 16 4.14 -22.36 14.23
N ILE A 17 3.95 -21.22 13.57
CA ILE A 17 3.11 -21.09 12.39
C ILE A 17 4.01 -21.06 11.16
N TYR A 18 3.81 -22.00 10.24
CA TYR A 18 4.46 -22.00 8.94
C TYR A 18 3.53 -21.35 7.93
N VAL A 19 3.97 -20.26 7.31
CA VAL A 19 3.34 -19.69 6.12
C VAL A 19 4.18 -20.17 4.95
N ASP A 20 3.61 -21.04 4.11
CA ASP A 20 4.23 -21.45 2.85
C ASP A 20 4.19 -20.27 1.87
N GLY A 21 5.19 -19.42 2.01
CA GLY A 21 5.50 -18.30 1.14
C GLY A 21 6.97 -18.00 1.34
N SER A 22 7.78 -18.24 0.31
CA SER A 22 9.24 -18.20 0.31
C SER A 22 9.81 -16.84 0.75
N ALA A 23 9.87 -16.60 2.06
CA ALA A 23 10.69 -15.56 2.65
C ALA A 23 12.04 -16.19 3.00
N ALA A 24 13.11 -15.68 2.37
CA ALA A 24 14.48 -16.02 2.69
C ALA A 24 14.70 -15.99 4.21
N GLN A 25 15.31 -17.05 4.74
CA GLN A 25 15.62 -17.21 6.15
C GLN A 25 16.47 -16.02 6.63
N ALA A 26 15.82 -15.05 7.29
CA ALA A 26 16.54 -14.03 8.02
C ALA A 26 17.40 -14.71 9.10
N PRO A 27 18.64 -14.23 9.37
CA PRO A 27 19.46 -14.79 10.43
C PRO A 27 18.69 -14.81 11.74
N ARG A 28 18.66 -15.97 12.40
CA ARG A 28 18.10 -16.10 13.76
C ARG A 28 18.81 -15.08 14.66
N PRO A 29 18.12 -14.09 15.25
CA PRO A 29 18.76 -13.12 16.13
C PRO A 29 19.34 -13.86 17.35
N THR A 30 20.66 -13.82 17.51
CA THR A 30 21.39 -14.50 18.60
C THR A 30 21.36 -13.76 19.92
N LYS A 31 20.63 -12.64 20.00
CA LYS A 31 20.40 -11.89 21.23
C LYS A 31 18.93 -11.50 21.32
N LEU A 32 18.18 -12.21 22.16
CA LEU A 32 16.85 -11.76 22.55
C LEU A 32 16.97 -10.41 23.29
N PRO A 33 16.18 -9.39 22.95
CA PRO A 33 16.08 -8.20 23.78
C PRO A 33 15.49 -8.61 25.14
N SER A 34 16.33 -8.60 26.19
CA SER A 34 15.95 -8.90 27.58
C SER A 34 15.23 -7.72 28.26
N GLY A 35 14.36 -7.04 27.52
CA GLY A 35 13.41 -6.09 28.08
C GLY A 35 12.03 -6.75 28.12
N PRO A 36 11.13 -6.33 29.03
CA PRO A 36 9.72 -6.69 28.88
C PRO A 36 9.25 -6.15 27.54
N VAL A 37 9.18 -7.02 26.54
CA VAL A 37 8.36 -6.79 25.35
C VAL A 37 6.97 -6.56 25.91
N ALA A 38 6.50 -5.32 25.85
CA ALA A 38 5.10 -5.03 26.12
C ALA A 38 4.29 -6.05 25.31
N PRO A 39 3.29 -6.73 25.91
CA PRO A 39 2.47 -7.64 25.14
C PRO A 39 1.90 -6.84 23.98
N VAL A 40 2.40 -7.11 22.76
CA VAL A 40 1.67 -6.77 21.55
C VAL A 40 0.31 -7.36 21.77
N SER A 41 -0.69 -6.52 21.97
CA SER A 41 -2.05 -6.98 22.20
C SER A 41 -2.48 -7.63 20.90
N VAL A 42 -2.35 -8.97 20.83
CA VAL A 42 -2.74 -9.84 19.71
C VAL A 42 -4.27 -9.92 19.64
N GLY A 43 -4.93 -8.76 19.71
CA GLY A 43 -6.38 -8.60 19.74
C GLY A 43 -6.88 -7.39 18.96
N SER A 44 -5.99 -6.59 18.35
CA SER A 44 -6.40 -5.55 17.41
C SER A 44 -6.26 -6.13 16.00
N GLY A 45 -7.37 -6.21 15.28
CA GLY A 45 -7.41 -6.73 13.90
C GLY A 45 -6.52 -5.94 12.92
N PRO A 46 -6.66 -6.14 11.60
CA PRO A 46 -5.76 -5.55 10.59
C PRO A 46 -5.68 -4.03 10.71
N ASP A 47 -4.54 -3.44 10.33
CA ASP A 47 -4.36 -1.98 10.30
C ASP A 47 -5.29 -1.29 9.30
N TYR A 48 -5.67 -2.00 8.24
CA TYR A 48 -6.54 -1.52 7.18
C TYR A 48 -7.63 -2.52 6.81
N TRP A 49 -8.76 -1.97 6.39
CA TRP A 49 -9.88 -2.70 5.81
C TRP A 49 -10.06 -2.26 4.36
N GLN A 50 -10.31 -3.20 3.45
CA GLN A 50 -10.85 -2.89 2.13
C GLN A 50 -12.36 -3.16 2.10
N VAL A 51 -13.12 -2.23 1.52
CA VAL A 51 -14.56 -2.38 1.34
C VAL A 51 -14.83 -3.32 0.17
N GLN A 52 -15.62 -4.38 0.37
CA GLN A 52 -16.02 -5.31 -0.69
C GLN A 52 -17.51 -5.71 -0.58
N GLY A 53 -18.05 -6.31 -1.65
CA GLY A 53 -19.39 -6.92 -1.66
C GLY A 53 -20.57 -5.96 -1.84
N LEU A 54 -20.32 -4.74 -2.34
CA LEU A 54 -21.38 -3.72 -2.54
C LEU A 54 -21.99 -3.72 -3.96
N GLY A 55 -21.37 -4.36 -4.95
CA GLY A 55 -21.83 -4.24 -6.35
C GLY A 55 -21.76 -2.78 -6.83
N SER A 56 -22.90 -2.21 -7.25
CA SER A 56 -23.03 -0.79 -7.61
C SER A 56 -23.40 0.15 -6.46
N ASP A 57 -23.62 -0.39 -5.25
CA ASP A 57 -24.03 0.38 -4.08
C ASP A 57 -22.84 1.02 -3.34
N THR A 58 -23.16 1.81 -2.30
CA THR A 58 -22.18 2.43 -1.40
C THR A 58 -22.42 2.02 0.04
N LEU A 59 -21.36 2.02 0.84
CA LEU A 59 -21.41 1.74 2.27
C LEU A 59 -21.47 3.04 3.06
N ASN A 60 -22.47 3.14 3.93
CA ASN A 60 -22.66 4.29 4.80
C ASN A 60 -21.65 4.30 5.94
N VAL A 61 -20.96 5.44 6.10
CA VAL A 61 -20.14 5.78 7.26
C VAL A 61 -21.04 6.55 8.23
N ARG A 62 -21.19 6.05 9.46
CA ARG A 62 -22.13 6.57 10.45
C ARG A 62 -21.41 7.18 11.65
N SER A 63 -22.10 8.06 12.37
CA SER A 63 -21.58 8.70 13.59
C SER A 63 -21.41 7.73 14.76
N GLY A 64 -22.10 6.58 14.74
CA GLY A 64 -22.02 5.55 15.78
C GLY A 64 -22.30 4.14 15.26
N PRO A 65 -22.02 3.09 16.05
CA PRO A 65 -22.13 1.68 15.66
C PRO A 65 -23.57 1.17 15.67
N SER A 66 -24.45 1.77 14.85
CA SER A 66 -25.83 1.34 14.66
C SER A 66 -26.41 1.93 13.37
N THR A 67 -27.38 1.24 12.76
CA THR A 67 -28.14 1.71 11.60
C THR A 67 -29.03 2.92 11.91
N GLY A 68 -29.31 3.20 13.19
CA GLY A 68 -30.07 4.38 13.62
C GLY A 68 -29.23 5.66 13.73
N ASN A 69 -27.89 5.56 13.69
CA ASN A 69 -27.01 6.72 13.77
C ASN A 69 -26.93 7.48 12.45
N LEU A 70 -26.69 8.79 12.52
CA LEU A 70 -26.57 9.67 11.36
C LEU A 70 -25.50 9.17 10.38
N VAL A 71 -25.82 9.18 9.09
CA VAL A 71 -24.85 8.95 8.02
C VAL A 71 -24.03 10.22 7.83
N ILE A 72 -22.74 10.14 8.11
CA ILE A 72 -21.79 11.27 8.03
C ILE A 72 -20.93 11.22 6.76
N GLY A 73 -20.93 10.09 6.04
CA GLY A 73 -20.23 9.92 4.78
C GLY A 73 -20.58 8.58 4.11
N THR A 74 -19.98 8.34 2.95
CA THR A 74 -20.09 7.06 2.24
C THR A 74 -18.75 6.65 1.63
N VAL A 75 -18.56 5.34 1.50
CA VAL A 75 -17.39 4.71 0.89
C VAL A 75 -17.83 3.70 -0.17
N ARG A 76 -16.97 3.44 -1.15
CA ARG A 76 -17.24 2.58 -2.30
C ARG A 76 -16.49 1.27 -2.20
N ASN A 77 -16.91 0.31 -3.02
CA ASN A 77 -16.18 -0.95 -3.21
C ASN A 77 -14.74 -0.66 -3.65
N GLY A 78 -13.77 -1.29 -3.00
CA GLY A 78 -12.34 -1.11 -3.23
C GLY A 78 -11.68 -0.04 -2.34
N ASP A 79 -12.45 0.82 -1.65
CA ASP A 79 -11.87 1.84 -0.77
C ASP A 79 -11.10 1.18 0.39
N THR A 80 -9.88 1.65 0.65
CA THR A 80 -9.07 1.27 1.80
C THR A 80 -9.32 2.21 2.96
N LEU A 81 -9.70 1.66 4.11
CA LEU A 81 -10.06 2.38 5.33
C LEU A 81 -9.09 2.02 6.44
N ARG A 82 -8.59 3.02 7.16
CA ARG A 82 -7.73 2.76 8.33
C ARG A 82 -8.58 2.26 9.49
N ASN A 83 -8.17 1.16 10.12
CA ASN A 83 -8.88 0.55 11.23
C ASN A 83 -8.55 1.25 12.56
N PHE A 84 -9.59 1.52 13.36
CA PHE A 84 -9.48 2.05 14.72
C PHE A 84 -10.12 1.13 15.77
N GLY A 85 -10.47 -0.10 15.37
CA GLY A 85 -11.08 -1.11 16.23
C GLY A 85 -12.54 -1.36 15.89
N CYS A 86 -13.05 -2.50 16.36
CA CYS A 86 -14.42 -2.92 16.10
C CYS A 86 -15.16 -3.21 17.41
N THR A 87 -16.46 -2.97 17.41
CA THR A 87 -17.38 -3.29 18.49
C THR A 87 -18.61 -4.01 17.93
N THR A 88 -19.30 -4.76 18.76
CA THR A 88 -20.53 -5.45 18.37
C THR A 88 -21.73 -4.74 18.99
N ASN A 89 -22.71 -4.39 18.16
CA ASN A 89 -24.00 -3.88 18.62
C ASN A 89 -25.11 -4.78 18.08
N GLY A 90 -25.81 -5.47 18.98
CA GLY A 90 -26.73 -6.55 18.64
C GLY A 90 -26.00 -7.69 17.92
N SER A 91 -26.49 -8.07 16.75
CA SER A 91 -25.88 -9.09 15.88
C SER A 91 -24.89 -8.52 14.85
N THR A 92 -24.68 -7.20 14.84
CA THR A 92 -23.85 -6.54 13.82
C THR A 92 -22.50 -6.13 14.40
N ARG A 93 -21.43 -6.57 13.75
CA ARG A 93 -20.07 -6.04 13.97
C ARG A 93 -19.94 -4.68 13.29
N TRP A 94 -19.49 -3.69 14.03
CA TRP A 94 -19.21 -2.34 13.55
C TRP A 94 -17.74 -2.04 13.74
N CYS A 95 -17.10 -1.46 12.73
CA CYS A 95 -15.71 -1.06 12.83
C CYS A 95 -15.61 0.45 12.71
N GLN A 96 -14.87 1.04 13.64
CA GLN A 96 -14.48 2.43 13.54
C GLN A 96 -13.33 2.53 12.55
N VAL A 97 -13.51 3.42 11.58
CA VAL A 97 -12.60 3.56 10.45
C VAL A 97 -12.38 5.02 10.11
N GLU A 98 -11.26 5.29 9.44
CA GLU A 98 -10.99 6.57 8.79
C GLU A 98 -10.96 6.37 7.28
N THR A 99 -11.77 7.16 6.57
CA THR A 99 -11.87 7.12 5.11
C THR A 99 -10.65 7.77 4.46
N PRO A 100 -10.39 7.54 3.15
CA PRO A 100 -9.32 8.24 2.41
C PRO A 100 -9.44 9.77 2.44
N ARG A 101 -10.64 10.30 2.73
CA ARG A 101 -10.91 11.73 2.88
C ARG A 101 -10.66 12.25 4.31
N GLY A 102 -10.09 11.43 5.19
CA GLY A 102 -9.81 11.79 6.59
C GLY A 102 -11.03 11.79 7.51
N GLN A 103 -12.22 11.38 7.03
CA GLN A 103 -13.41 11.33 7.86
C GLN A 103 -13.45 10.06 8.70
N ARG A 104 -13.55 10.21 10.02
CA ARG A 104 -13.66 9.10 10.98
C ARG A 104 -15.12 8.78 11.30
N GLY A 105 -15.48 7.50 11.29
CA GLY A 105 -16.84 7.04 11.58
C GLY A 105 -16.94 5.52 11.68
N TRP A 106 -18.18 5.02 11.69
CA TRP A 106 -18.49 3.60 11.90
C TRP A 106 -19.12 3.00 10.65
N VAL A 107 -18.63 1.83 10.24
CA VAL A 107 -19.17 1.06 9.11
C VAL A 107 -19.50 -0.37 9.53
N ALA A 108 -20.43 -1.00 8.83
CA ALA A 108 -20.79 -2.39 9.09
C ALA A 108 -19.66 -3.33 8.65
N GLY A 109 -19.13 -4.11 9.58
CA GLY A 109 -17.96 -4.95 9.39
C GLY A 109 -18.15 -6.09 8.38
N ARG A 110 -19.38 -6.43 8.01
CA ARG A 110 -19.68 -7.46 7.00
C ARG A 110 -19.21 -7.12 5.58
N TYR A 111 -18.91 -5.85 5.32
CA TYR A 111 -18.38 -5.37 4.04
C TYR A 111 -16.88 -5.09 4.10
N LEU A 112 -16.22 -5.45 5.20
CA LEU A 112 -14.81 -5.17 5.42
C LEU A 112 -13.98 -6.44 5.33
N HIS A 113 -12.96 -6.39 4.49
CA HIS A 113 -12.00 -7.47 4.27
C HIS A 113 -10.61 -6.98 4.65
N GLU A 114 -9.81 -7.86 5.26
CA GLU A 114 -8.48 -7.49 5.74
C GLU A 114 -7.60 -7.03 4.58
N SER A 115 -6.94 -5.88 4.76
CA SER A 115 -6.00 -5.35 3.77
C SER A 115 -4.68 -5.02 4.46
N PHE A 116 -3.59 -5.46 3.86
CA PHE A 116 -2.22 -5.13 4.29
C PHE A 116 -1.66 -3.90 3.55
N GLY A 117 -2.46 -3.30 2.66
CA GLY A 117 -2.07 -2.11 1.89
C GLY A 117 -2.40 -0.82 2.65
N GLN A 118 -1.42 0.07 2.81
CA GLN A 118 -1.66 1.45 3.26
C GLN A 118 -2.66 2.16 2.32
N PRO A 119 -3.45 3.13 2.80
CA PRO A 119 -4.38 3.87 1.96
C PRO A 119 -3.52 4.71 1.03
N THR A 120 -3.72 4.54 -0.28
CA THR A 120 -3.18 5.45 -1.28
C THR A 120 -3.93 6.78 -1.13
N THR A 121 -3.57 7.60 -0.14
CA THR A 121 -4.06 8.96 -0.03
C THR A 121 -3.39 9.79 -1.13
N LEU A 122 -4.01 9.81 -2.30
CA LEU A 122 -3.84 10.93 -3.22
C LEU A 122 -4.32 12.18 -2.46
N PRO A 123 -3.48 13.20 -2.23
CA PRO A 123 -3.89 14.41 -1.53
C PRO A 123 -5.04 15.05 -2.30
N SER A 124 -6.19 15.16 -1.65
CA SER A 124 -7.38 15.84 -2.17
C SER A 124 -7.18 17.34 -2.12
N ASN A 125 -6.37 17.87 -3.04
CA ASN A 125 -6.49 19.24 -3.50
C ASN A 125 -6.67 19.23 -5.03
N MET A 126 -7.76 18.63 -5.47
CA MET A 126 -8.25 18.80 -6.84
C MET A 126 -9.60 19.49 -6.76
N ALA A 127 -9.59 20.77 -7.13
CA ALA A 127 -10.77 21.56 -7.43
C ALA A 127 -11.71 20.81 -8.41
N PRO A 128 -13.03 21.05 -8.36
CA PRO A 128 -13.97 20.40 -9.27
C PRO A 128 -13.57 20.64 -10.73
N ARG A 129 -13.57 19.54 -11.50
CA ARG A 129 -13.22 19.49 -12.92
C ARG A 129 -14.08 20.50 -13.69
N PRO A 130 -13.49 21.47 -14.42
CA PRO A 130 -14.25 22.28 -15.37
C PRO A 130 -14.89 21.37 -16.42
N LEU A 131 -16.10 21.72 -16.87
CA LEU A 131 -16.76 21.06 -18.00
C LEU A 131 -15.79 20.90 -19.18
N PRO A 132 -15.92 19.84 -20.00
CA PRO A 132 -15.11 19.69 -21.20
C PRO A 132 -15.36 20.90 -22.12
N GLN A 133 -14.39 21.80 -22.18
CA GLN A 133 -14.38 22.87 -23.17
C GLN A 133 -14.26 22.22 -24.56
N PRO A 134 -14.84 22.81 -25.62
CA PRO A 134 -14.56 22.40 -26.98
C PRO A 134 -13.05 22.27 -27.14
N VAL A 135 -12.59 21.14 -27.68
CA VAL A 135 -11.16 20.83 -27.84
C VAL A 135 -10.50 21.99 -28.58
N GLN A 136 -9.91 22.92 -27.83
CA GLN A 136 -9.00 23.90 -28.41
C GLN A 136 -7.80 23.08 -28.84
N GLN A 137 -7.54 23.06 -30.14
CA GLN A 137 -6.34 22.46 -30.72
C GLN A 137 -5.14 22.83 -29.84
N PRO A 138 -4.24 21.88 -29.54
CA PRO A 138 -3.08 22.16 -28.70
C PRO A 138 -2.38 23.41 -29.21
N ARG A 139 -2.25 24.40 -28.32
CA ARG A 139 -1.46 25.59 -28.57
C ARG A 139 -0.04 25.12 -28.95
N PRO A 140 0.62 25.71 -29.98
CA PRO A 140 1.99 25.34 -30.29
C PRO A 140 2.85 25.52 -29.04
N VAL A 141 3.37 24.41 -28.52
CA VAL A 141 4.40 24.43 -27.50
C VAL A 141 5.58 25.19 -28.13
N PRO A 142 6.21 26.16 -27.44
CA PRO A 142 7.39 26.81 -27.96
C PRO A 142 8.45 25.75 -28.27
N ALA A 143 8.80 25.63 -29.55
CA ALA A 143 9.92 24.82 -30.01
C ALA A 143 11.22 25.50 -29.58
N ASN A 144 12.01 24.87 -28.69
CA ASN A 144 13.37 24.35 -28.98
C ASN A 144 14.07 23.79 -27.70
N PRO A 145 15.15 22.98 -27.82
CA PRO A 145 15.18 21.50 -27.67
C PRO A 145 15.84 21.05 -26.34
N THR A 146 15.57 19.88 -25.78
CA THR A 146 15.88 18.55 -26.32
C THR A 146 14.78 17.51 -26.10
N PRO A 147 14.60 16.54 -27.02
CA PRO A 147 13.51 15.56 -26.96
C PRO A 147 13.70 14.41 -25.95
N ASP A 148 14.86 14.26 -25.32
CA ASP A 148 15.25 12.98 -24.67
C ASP A 148 15.74 13.12 -23.21
N ALA A 149 15.69 14.32 -22.62
CA ALA A 149 16.22 14.55 -21.27
C ALA A 149 15.16 14.27 -20.19
N VAL A 150 15.39 13.19 -19.42
CA VAL A 150 14.57 12.81 -18.27
C VAL A 150 15.03 13.58 -17.03
N SER A 151 14.10 14.23 -16.33
CA SER A 151 14.42 14.89 -15.06
C SER A 151 14.83 13.88 -13.99
N THR A 152 15.71 14.24 -13.05
CA THR A 152 16.18 13.31 -11.99
C THR A 152 15.05 12.74 -11.14
N SER A 153 13.95 13.47 -10.97
CA SER A 153 12.74 12.99 -10.29
C SER A 153 11.94 11.96 -11.11
N ASP A 154 12.05 11.99 -12.43
CA ASP A 154 11.34 11.08 -13.35
C ASP A 154 12.18 9.85 -13.71
N MET A 155 13.50 9.89 -13.50
CA MET A 155 14.43 8.79 -13.80
C MET A 155 14.01 7.43 -13.23
N PRO A 156 13.53 7.30 -11.97
CA PRO A 156 13.07 6.01 -11.46
C PRO A 156 11.89 5.44 -12.24
N ARG A 157 10.89 6.26 -12.54
CA ARG A 157 9.71 5.83 -13.31
C ARG A 157 10.08 5.49 -14.75
N PHE A 158 10.93 6.31 -15.35
CA PHE A 158 11.44 6.07 -16.70
C PHE A 158 12.20 4.75 -16.76
N CYS A 159 13.09 4.50 -15.79
CA CYS A 159 13.86 3.27 -15.68
C CYS A 159 12.98 2.02 -15.55
N ALA A 160 11.89 2.09 -14.75
CA ALA A 160 10.93 0.99 -14.65
C ALA A 160 10.23 0.69 -16.00
N GLY A 161 9.93 1.73 -16.79
CA GLY A 161 9.37 1.59 -18.14
C GLY A 161 10.33 0.91 -19.11
N GLU A 162 11.59 1.36 -19.16
CA GLU A 162 12.62 0.77 -20.02
C GLU A 162 12.96 -0.67 -19.62
N ALA A 163 13.03 -0.95 -18.32
CA ALA A 163 13.22 -2.30 -17.82
C ALA A 163 12.03 -3.21 -18.18
N SER A 164 10.79 -2.73 -18.06
CA SER A 164 9.59 -3.47 -18.50
C SER A 164 9.66 -3.80 -19.98
N ALA A 165 10.00 -2.82 -20.82
CA ALA A 165 10.10 -3.00 -22.27
C ALA A 165 11.19 -4.01 -22.66
N ARG A 166 12.33 -3.96 -21.97
CA ARG A 166 13.47 -4.85 -22.25
C ARG A 166 13.24 -6.28 -21.76
N PHE A 167 12.79 -6.44 -20.52
CA PHE A 167 12.72 -7.75 -19.86
C PHE A 167 11.34 -8.42 -20.02
N GLY A 168 10.35 -7.72 -20.59
CA GLY A 168 9.01 -8.27 -20.82
C GLY A 168 8.21 -8.53 -19.54
N VAL A 169 8.59 -7.89 -18.43
CA VAL A 169 7.91 -7.99 -17.14
C VAL A 169 7.00 -6.78 -16.91
N ARG A 170 5.95 -6.94 -16.09
CA ARG A 170 5.00 -5.85 -15.86
C ARG A 170 5.65 -4.75 -15.00
N PRO A 171 5.34 -3.46 -15.23
CA PRO A 171 5.87 -2.38 -14.40
C PRO A 171 5.54 -2.51 -12.90
N THR A 172 4.46 -3.21 -12.54
CA THR A 172 4.08 -3.50 -11.15
C THR A 172 4.93 -4.56 -10.46
N GLU A 173 5.67 -5.36 -11.25
CA GLU A 173 6.56 -6.42 -10.78
C GLU A 173 8.02 -5.94 -10.70
N ILE A 174 8.29 -4.72 -11.18
CA ILE A 174 9.59 -4.08 -11.13
C ILE A 174 9.66 -3.14 -9.93
N THR A 175 10.67 -3.33 -9.08
CA THR A 175 11.04 -2.36 -8.06
C THR A 175 12.28 -1.61 -8.50
N VAL A 176 12.28 -0.29 -8.34
CA VAL A 176 13.43 0.59 -8.59
C VAL A 176 13.75 1.41 -7.35
N ASN A 177 15.03 1.64 -7.12
CA ASN A 177 15.53 2.53 -6.08
C ASN A 177 15.52 3.99 -6.54
N SER A 178 15.78 4.87 -5.59
CA SER A 178 16.09 6.27 -5.88
C SER A 178 17.33 6.40 -6.76
N VAL A 179 17.39 7.48 -7.52
CA VAL A 179 18.55 7.80 -8.36
C VAL A 179 19.82 7.96 -7.52
N LEU A 180 20.88 7.29 -7.96
CA LEU A 180 22.24 7.46 -7.46
C LEU A 180 22.98 8.45 -8.38
N SER A 181 23.38 9.59 -7.82
CA SER A 181 24.21 10.57 -8.52
C SER A 181 25.67 10.17 -8.41
N LEU A 182 26.29 9.86 -9.55
CA LEU A 182 27.72 9.60 -9.67
C LEU A 182 28.41 10.81 -10.33
N PRO A 183 29.76 10.89 -10.29
CA PRO A 183 30.48 12.02 -10.87
C PRO A 183 30.22 12.25 -12.37
N ASN A 184 29.92 11.18 -13.12
CA ASN A 184 29.84 11.23 -14.58
C ASN A 184 28.46 10.84 -15.15
N ASN A 185 27.54 10.33 -14.32
CA ASN A 185 26.24 9.84 -14.75
C ASN A 185 25.27 9.70 -13.57
N TYR A 186 24.01 9.40 -13.88
CA TYR A 186 23.03 8.96 -12.91
C TYR A 186 22.73 7.47 -13.12
N VAL A 187 22.54 6.74 -12.01
CA VAL A 187 22.19 5.33 -12.05
C VAL A 187 20.93 5.08 -11.24
N VAL A 188 19.97 4.38 -11.83
CA VAL A 188 18.82 3.84 -11.10
C VAL A 188 18.97 2.34 -11.07
N GLN A 189 18.99 1.77 -9.87
CA GLN A 189 19.06 0.32 -9.69
C GLN A 189 17.65 -0.23 -9.53
N GLY A 190 17.38 -1.41 -10.06
CA GLY A 190 16.12 -2.09 -9.86
C GLY A 190 16.24 -3.60 -9.88
N TRP A 191 15.15 -4.26 -9.53
CA TRP A 191 15.04 -5.71 -9.56
C TRP A 191 13.60 -6.16 -9.81
N PHE A 192 13.47 -7.41 -10.23
CA PHE A 192 12.20 -8.12 -10.33
C PHE A 192 12.43 -9.62 -10.10
N ASP A 193 11.39 -10.32 -9.67
CA ASP A 193 11.45 -11.77 -9.49
C ASP A 193 11.04 -12.49 -10.78
N GLN A 194 11.83 -13.48 -11.17
CA GLN A 194 11.58 -14.34 -12.33
C GLN A 194 10.67 -15.52 -11.96
N ALA A 195 10.04 -16.12 -12.96
CA ALA A 195 9.13 -17.25 -12.76
C ALA A 195 9.82 -18.51 -12.20
N ASP A 196 11.16 -18.60 -12.30
CA ASP A 196 11.97 -19.67 -11.73
C ASP A 196 12.36 -19.42 -10.25
N GLY A 197 11.92 -18.29 -9.68
CA GLY A 197 12.20 -17.88 -8.30
C GLY A 197 13.52 -17.15 -8.12
N ASN A 198 14.26 -16.85 -9.19
CA ASN A 198 15.47 -16.03 -9.12
C ASN A 198 15.13 -14.54 -9.20
N THR A 199 15.82 -13.71 -8.42
CA THR A 199 15.70 -12.26 -8.53
C THR A 199 16.71 -11.73 -9.56
N GLN A 200 16.19 -11.06 -10.59
CA GLN A 200 17.00 -10.38 -11.59
C GLN A 200 17.25 -8.94 -11.14
N PHE A 201 18.52 -8.53 -11.10
CA PHE A 201 18.90 -7.14 -10.87
C PHE A 201 19.24 -6.47 -12.20
N PHE A 202 18.96 -5.17 -12.29
CA PHE A 202 19.30 -4.35 -13.44
C PHE A 202 19.68 -2.94 -13.00
N ASN A 203 20.38 -2.23 -13.88
CA ASN A 203 20.72 -0.82 -13.70
C ASN A 203 20.33 -0.03 -14.94
N CYS A 204 19.70 1.13 -14.77
CA CYS A 204 19.52 2.12 -15.82
C CYS A 204 20.56 3.22 -15.68
N TYR A 205 21.23 3.56 -16.78
CA TYR A 205 22.24 4.60 -16.85
C TYR A 205 21.70 5.81 -17.59
N PHE A 206 21.90 6.99 -17.01
CA PHE A 206 21.52 8.26 -17.61
C PHE A 206 22.72 9.21 -17.67
N GLY A 207 22.85 9.98 -18.75
CA GLY A 207 23.84 11.05 -18.87
C GLY A 207 23.58 12.20 -17.90
N LEU A 208 24.59 13.05 -17.67
CA LEU A 208 24.44 14.26 -16.83
C LEU A 208 23.45 15.27 -17.42
N ASP A 209 23.17 15.17 -18.72
CA ASP A 209 22.15 15.93 -19.44
C ASP A 209 20.73 15.33 -19.30
N GLY A 210 20.57 14.26 -18.52
CA GLY A 210 19.31 13.55 -18.32
C GLY A 210 18.96 12.56 -19.42
N SER A 211 19.82 12.39 -20.43
CA SER A 211 19.60 11.43 -21.51
C SER A 211 19.61 9.99 -20.98
N PHE A 212 18.64 9.16 -21.37
CA PHE A 212 18.73 7.73 -21.10
C PHE A 212 19.78 7.08 -22.01
N GLN A 213 20.68 6.29 -21.43
CA GLN A 213 21.75 5.64 -22.19
C GLN A 213 21.41 4.18 -22.48
N TYR A 214 21.21 3.38 -21.44
CA TYR A 214 20.85 1.97 -21.54
C TYR A 214 20.45 1.42 -20.18
N VAL A 215 19.73 0.29 -20.21
CA VAL A 215 19.53 -0.59 -19.06
C VAL A 215 20.45 -1.81 -19.20
N THR A 216 20.93 -2.40 -18.12
CA THR A 216 21.73 -3.64 -18.13
C THR A 216 21.01 -4.75 -17.42
#